data_AF-A0A0S4VY27-F1
#
_entry.id   AF-A0A0S4VY27-F1
#
_cell.length_a   1.000
_cell.length_b   1.000
_cell.length_c   1.000
_cell.angle_alpha   90.00
_cell.angle_beta   90.00
_cell.angle_gamma   90.00
#
_symmetry.space_group_name_H-M   'P 1'
#
loop_
_entity.id
_entity.type
_entity.pdbx_description
1 polymer ?
#
loop_
_entity_poly.entity_id
_entity_poly.type
_entity_poly.pdbx_seq_one_letter_code
_entity_poly.pdbx_strand_id
1 'polypeptide(L)'
;MKKSILIVALAFLTCACTKKENPLASLPDMSAVRANLAFTCVHEADHLPPLDPEADKLFQYGRYLQKKEGPKNFNDIARYYRIAAAHGHYKANNNLQSLVSQGLADSPDAPKETIDLAAQLVNQGVPGGYYDIGHYLELGYGLTQDTEMALRYMRKAADLGNADAQYYVAQKLAPIDNAPAIARQMWQCAADQGHGKAANTLGIDLEGSKLYPESLRAFQQAAAAGETQGAFALEIGFSWEREDTHLSNIGVAKDPERSRRYKLIGKFIDTNDGRNPKVPDIDKIVPLPPAKLPPWDGTFQWEKDQAAAVPPQKPSDELIERLSKAKHLDPATGLPLAKPEQVAQMETEATPPPARLPLGTIARTGDSCPQDGVWCVSLAKGMVADAERRFPKGTQLPTLTIYEPYRFEWMNRWFGMREVTLPVAWKLVGYLDEA
;
A
#
# COMPACT_ATOMS: atom_id res chain seq x y z
N MET A 1 -2.03 -63.88 50.81
CA MET A 1 -2.74 -63.78 49.51
C MET A 1 -2.75 -62.35 49.05
N LYS A 2 -2.04 -62.01 47.96
CA LYS A 2 -2.43 -60.95 47.01
C LYS A 2 -1.53 -61.07 45.77
N LYS A 3 -2.20 -61.18 44.62
CA LYS A 3 -1.68 -61.55 43.31
C LYS A 3 -1.07 -60.35 42.61
N SER A 4 0.01 -60.60 41.88
CA SER A 4 0.54 -59.75 40.82
C SER A 4 -0.43 -59.70 39.65
N ILE A 5 -0.72 -58.51 39.13
CA ILE A 5 -1.19 -58.32 37.74
C ILE A 5 -0.50 -57.09 37.17
N LEU A 6 0.33 -57.35 36.15
CA LEU A 6 0.94 -56.40 35.24
C LEU A 6 -0.07 -56.20 34.08
N ILE A 7 -0.46 -54.97 33.76
CA ILE A 7 -1.13 -54.65 32.48
C ILE A 7 -0.41 -53.47 31.83
N VAL A 8 -0.01 -53.73 30.60
CA VAL A 8 0.70 -52.87 29.66
C VAL A 8 -0.29 -51.94 28.95
N ALA A 9 0.21 -50.73 28.67
CA ALA A 9 -0.23 -49.65 27.80
C ALA A 9 -1.45 -49.85 26.86
N LEU A 10 -2.25 -48.78 26.74
CA LEU A 10 -2.61 -48.26 25.42
C LEU A 10 -2.58 -46.73 25.43
N ALA A 11 -1.73 -46.17 24.57
CA ALA A 11 -1.53 -44.76 24.36
C ALA A 11 -2.69 -44.17 23.55
N PHE A 12 -3.26 -43.06 24.02
CA PHE A 12 -3.84 -42.05 23.15
C PHE A 12 -3.03 -40.77 23.31
N LEU A 13 -2.15 -40.52 22.33
CA LEU A 13 -1.50 -39.24 22.10
C LEU A 13 -2.57 -38.25 21.64
N THR A 14 -3.05 -37.40 22.55
CA THR A 14 -3.60 -36.10 22.16
C THR A 14 -2.47 -35.09 22.24
N CYS A 15 -1.88 -34.76 21.07
CA CYS A 15 -1.12 -33.53 20.92
C CYS A 15 -2.09 -32.36 20.96
N ALA A 16 -2.46 -31.92 22.16
CA ALA A 16 -3.00 -30.60 22.37
C ALA A 16 -1.83 -29.67 22.71
N CYS A 17 -1.45 -28.82 21.76
CA CYS A 17 -0.73 -27.58 22.07
C CYS A 17 -1.64 -26.75 22.97
N THR A 18 -1.57 -27.01 24.27
CA THR A 18 -2.20 -26.16 25.27
C THR A 18 -1.53 -24.79 25.17
N LYS A 19 -2.30 -23.79 24.71
CA LYS A 19 -1.99 -22.37 24.92
C LYS A 19 -1.89 -22.19 26.43
N LYS A 20 -0.66 -22.26 26.95
CA LYS A 20 -0.38 -21.76 28.28
C LYS A 20 -0.43 -20.26 28.17
N GLU A 21 -1.42 -19.65 28.80
CA GLU A 21 -1.52 -18.21 28.97
C GLU A 21 -0.16 -17.70 29.47
N ASN A 22 0.50 -16.89 28.64
CA ASN A 22 1.68 -16.16 29.08
C ASN A 22 1.20 -15.16 30.13
N PRO A 23 1.77 -15.15 31.36
CA PRO A 23 1.62 -14.00 32.23
C PRO A 23 2.25 -12.83 31.47
N LEU A 24 1.42 -11.80 31.18
CA LEU A 24 1.77 -10.52 30.55
C LEU A 24 3.24 -10.43 30.14
N ALA A 25 3.54 -10.83 28.90
CA ALA A 25 4.78 -10.42 28.25
C ALA A 25 4.94 -8.91 28.51
N SER A 26 6.13 -8.49 28.96
CA SER A 26 6.43 -7.09 29.30
C SER A 26 5.78 -6.18 28.28
N LEU A 27 4.82 -5.36 28.74
CA LEU A 27 4.11 -4.45 27.85
C LEU A 27 5.16 -3.67 27.03
N PRO A 28 5.00 -3.58 25.70
CA PRO A 28 5.97 -2.88 24.87
C PRO A 28 6.11 -1.44 25.40
N ASP A 29 7.33 -0.92 25.38
CA ASP A 29 7.57 0.46 25.78
C ASP A 29 6.67 1.39 24.95
N MET A 30 5.72 2.03 25.62
CA MET A 30 4.75 2.90 24.98
C MET A 30 5.42 4.08 24.27
N SER A 31 6.66 4.44 24.64
CA SER A 31 7.46 5.44 23.94
C SER A 31 7.91 4.96 22.55
N ALA A 32 8.42 3.73 22.46
CA ALA A 32 8.81 3.09 21.21
C ALA A 32 7.59 2.80 20.30
N VAL A 33 6.46 2.37 20.89
CA VAL A 33 5.20 2.20 20.15
C VAL A 33 4.72 3.52 19.56
N ARG A 34 4.77 4.62 20.32
CA ARG A 34 4.41 5.95 19.82
C ARG A 34 5.35 6.46 18.74
N ALA A 35 6.65 6.19 18.85
CA ALA A 35 7.62 6.55 17.82
C ALA A 35 7.36 5.81 16.50
N ASN A 36 7.02 4.52 16.55
CA ASN A 36 6.68 3.71 15.38
C ASN A 36 5.34 4.12 14.73
N LEU A 37 4.48 4.83 15.46
CA LEU A 37 3.22 5.38 14.97
C LEU A 37 3.36 6.78 14.36
N ALA A 38 4.50 7.46 14.57
CA ALA A 38 4.72 8.80 14.05
C ALA A 38 4.49 8.85 12.54
N PHE A 39 3.77 9.88 12.08
CA PHE A 39 3.45 10.09 10.68
C PHE A 39 3.91 11.49 10.28
N THR A 40 4.54 11.59 9.12
CA THR A 40 4.86 12.86 8.48
C THR A 40 4.11 12.90 7.16
N CYS A 41 3.36 13.97 6.92
CA CYS A 41 2.66 14.12 5.65
C CYS A 41 3.69 14.28 4.52
N VAL A 42 3.55 13.42 3.52
CA VAL A 42 4.34 13.40 2.29
C VAL A 42 3.33 13.30 1.14
N HIS A 43 3.57 14.03 0.05
CA HIS A 43 2.75 13.92 -1.15
C HIS A 43 3.39 12.95 -2.14
N GLU A 44 2.57 12.09 -2.75
CA GLU A 44 3.02 11.11 -3.74
C GLU A 44 3.78 11.79 -4.88
N ALA A 45 3.31 12.97 -5.32
CA ALA A 45 3.90 13.76 -6.39
C ALA A 45 5.39 14.09 -6.17
N ASP A 46 5.85 14.14 -4.92
CA ASP A 46 7.26 14.43 -4.58
C ASP A 46 8.19 13.23 -4.88
N HIS A 47 7.62 12.04 -5.09
CA HIS A 47 8.33 10.77 -5.28
C HIS A 47 8.12 10.15 -6.67
N LEU A 48 7.35 10.81 -7.55
CA LEU A 48 7.07 10.29 -8.88
C LEU A 48 8.24 10.57 -9.84
N PRO A 49 8.75 9.56 -10.58
CA PRO A 49 9.76 9.79 -11.60
C PRO A 49 9.16 10.58 -12.78
N PRO A 50 9.99 11.35 -13.51
CA PRO A 50 9.54 12.01 -14.73
C PRO A 50 9.09 10.99 -15.77
N LEU A 51 8.03 11.32 -16.51
CA LEU A 51 7.50 10.46 -17.57
C LEU A 51 8.23 10.72 -18.89
N ASP A 52 8.63 9.66 -19.58
CA ASP A 52 9.15 9.74 -20.94
C ASP A 52 8.05 10.29 -21.89
N PRO A 53 8.30 11.39 -22.63
CA PRO A 53 7.28 12.00 -23.48
C PRO A 53 6.79 11.11 -24.63
N GLU A 54 7.59 10.16 -25.09
CA GLU A 54 7.19 9.23 -26.13
C GLU A 54 6.32 8.11 -25.55
N ALA A 55 6.70 7.56 -24.39
CA ALA A 55 5.86 6.62 -23.64
C ALA A 55 4.52 7.24 -23.21
N ASP A 56 4.52 8.52 -22.83
CA ASP A 56 3.29 9.25 -22.47
C ASP A 56 2.33 9.38 -23.68
N LYS A 57 2.84 9.52 -24.91
CA LYS A 57 1.98 9.47 -26.12
C LYS A 57 1.25 8.13 -26.24
N LEU A 58 1.94 7.01 -25.99
CA LEU A 58 1.32 5.68 -26.02
C LEU A 58 0.27 5.55 -24.91
N PHE A 59 0.59 6.00 -23.69
CA PHE A 59 -0.35 6.01 -22.57
C PHE A 59 -1.60 6.85 -22.87
N GLN A 60 -1.43 8.09 -23.34
CA GLN A 60 -2.53 8.99 -23.67
C GLN A 60 -3.44 8.39 -24.73
N TYR A 61 -2.87 7.77 -25.77
CA TYR A 61 -3.64 7.10 -26.82
C TYR A 61 -4.37 5.86 -26.30
N GLY A 62 -3.72 5.01 -25.50
CA GLY A 62 -4.37 3.87 -24.84
C GLY A 62 -5.55 4.31 -23.95
N ARG A 63 -5.37 5.39 -23.17
CA ARG A 63 -6.40 6.00 -22.33
C ARG A 63 -7.54 6.60 -23.15
N TYR A 64 -7.25 7.19 -24.31
CA TYR A 64 -8.28 7.64 -25.25
C TYR A 64 -9.10 6.47 -25.80
N LEU A 65 -8.45 5.40 -26.25
CA LEU A 65 -9.13 4.19 -26.72
C LEU A 65 -10.00 3.57 -25.63
N GLN A 66 -9.54 3.54 -24.39
CA GLN A 66 -10.31 3.04 -23.25
C GLN A 66 -11.56 3.90 -22.97
N LYS A 67 -11.43 5.24 -23.03
CA LYS A 67 -12.53 6.18 -22.75
C LYS A 67 -13.54 6.38 -23.88
N LYS A 68 -13.17 6.07 -25.13
CA LYS A 68 -14.06 6.24 -26.30
C LYS A 68 -15.40 5.52 -26.07
N GLU A 69 -16.48 5.90 -26.72
CA GLU A 69 -17.71 5.08 -26.64
C GLU A 69 -17.63 3.85 -27.56
N GLY A 70 -18.43 2.83 -27.27
CA GLY A 70 -18.54 1.62 -28.09
C GLY A 70 -17.65 0.45 -27.66
N PRO A 71 -17.68 -0.66 -28.42
CA PRO A 71 -17.00 -1.91 -28.08
C PRO A 71 -15.49 -1.70 -27.97
N LYS A 72 -14.88 -2.41 -27.01
CA LYS A 72 -13.46 -2.29 -26.66
C LYS A 72 -12.65 -3.49 -27.09
N ASN A 73 -11.49 -3.23 -27.66
CA ASN A 73 -10.43 -4.21 -27.77
C ASN A 73 -9.40 -3.92 -26.67
N PHE A 74 -9.53 -4.61 -25.54
CA PHE A 74 -8.65 -4.43 -24.40
C PHE A 74 -7.23 -4.92 -24.65
N ASN A 75 -7.02 -5.87 -25.58
CA ASN A 75 -5.68 -6.29 -25.99
C ASN A 75 -4.93 -5.19 -26.74
N ASP A 76 -5.62 -4.45 -27.62
CA ASP A 76 -5.03 -3.29 -28.30
C ASP A 76 -4.71 -2.16 -27.31
N ILE A 77 -5.57 -1.93 -26.31
CA ILE A 77 -5.30 -0.95 -25.24
C ILE A 77 -4.10 -1.40 -24.39
N ALA A 78 -4.08 -2.66 -23.96
CA ALA A 78 -3.02 -3.23 -23.13
C ALA A 78 -1.67 -3.22 -23.84
N ARG A 79 -1.63 -3.41 -25.17
CA ARG A 79 -0.41 -3.25 -25.99
C ARG A 79 0.26 -1.89 -25.75
N TYR A 80 -0.50 -0.79 -25.86
CA TYR A 80 0.06 0.55 -25.62
C TYR A 80 0.54 0.71 -24.17
N TYR A 81 -0.22 0.20 -23.20
CA TYR A 81 0.17 0.27 -21.81
C TYR A 81 1.41 -0.57 -21.47
N ARG A 82 1.55 -1.78 -22.04
CA ARG A 82 2.74 -2.63 -21.88
C ARG A 82 4.00 -1.94 -22.37
N ILE A 83 3.95 -1.37 -23.58
CA ILE A 83 5.10 -0.68 -24.16
C ILE A 83 5.44 0.56 -23.33
N ALA A 84 4.45 1.38 -22.97
CA ALA A 84 4.68 2.56 -22.13
C ALA A 84 5.24 2.18 -20.73
N ALA A 85 4.68 1.16 -20.08
CA ALA A 85 5.13 0.67 -18.78
C ALA A 85 6.59 0.17 -18.83
N ALA A 86 6.99 -0.53 -19.89
CA ALA A 86 8.38 -0.96 -20.08
C ALA A 86 9.39 0.21 -20.18
N HIS A 87 8.91 1.40 -20.55
CA HIS A 87 9.65 2.67 -20.53
C HIS A 87 9.42 3.50 -19.26
N GLY A 88 8.97 2.87 -18.17
CA GLY A 88 8.85 3.51 -16.85
C GLY A 88 7.58 4.34 -16.65
N HIS A 89 6.59 4.21 -17.54
CA HIS A 89 5.37 4.99 -17.44
C HIS A 89 4.42 4.45 -16.37
N TYR A 90 4.56 4.94 -15.13
CA TYR A 90 3.84 4.39 -13.97
C TYR A 90 2.31 4.39 -14.09
N LYS A 91 1.70 5.42 -14.70
CA LYS A 91 0.23 5.42 -14.93
C LYS A 91 -0.22 4.36 -15.93
N ALA A 92 0.64 4.02 -16.89
CA ALA A 92 0.33 2.98 -17.87
C ALA A 92 0.46 1.61 -17.22
N ASN A 93 1.48 1.45 -16.37
CA ASN A 93 1.67 0.27 -15.54
C ASN A 93 0.43 0.02 -14.66
N ASN A 94 -0.03 0.98 -13.84
CA ASN A 94 -1.22 0.79 -13.00
C ASN A 94 -2.47 0.43 -13.82
N ASN A 95 -2.69 1.11 -14.96
CA ASN A 95 -3.82 0.80 -15.83
C ASN A 95 -3.71 -0.60 -16.44
N LEU A 96 -2.51 -1.05 -16.80
CA LEU A 96 -2.25 -2.39 -17.31
C LEU A 96 -2.50 -3.45 -16.25
N GLN A 97 -1.99 -3.26 -15.03
CA GLN A 97 -2.25 -4.14 -13.89
C GLN A 97 -3.76 -4.35 -13.71
N SER A 98 -4.56 -3.28 -13.77
CA SER A 98 -6.03 -3.36 -13.69
C SER A 98 -6.64 -4.16 -14.84
N LEU A 99 -6.18 -3.99 -16.08
CA LEU A 99 -6.71 -4.73 -17.24
C LEU A 99 -6.37 -6.22 -17.16
N VAL A 100 -5.13 -6.55 -16.81
CA VAL A 100 -4.64 -7.93 -16.76
C VAL A 100 -5.24 -8.68 -15.57
N SER A 101 -5.24 -8.08 -14.37
CA SER A 101 -5.76 -8.74 -13.16
C SER A 101 -7.26 -9.03 -13.21
N GLN A 102 -8.03 -8.20 -13.93
CA GLN A 102 -9.47 -8.41 -14.16
C GLN A 102 -9.75 -9.37 -15.34
N GLY A 103 -8.72 -9.88 -16.02
CA GLY A 103 -8.88 -10.75 -17.20
C GLY A 103 -9.48 -10.04 -18.42
N LEU A 104 -9.41 -8.71 -18.47
CA LEU A 104 -9.86 -7.93 -19.63
C LEU A 104 -8.86 -7.97 -20.78
N ALA A 105 -7.57 -8.06 -20.46
CA ALA A 105 -6.49 -8.21 -21.42
C ALA A 105 -5.80 -9.57 -21.27
N ASP A 106 -5.50 -10.19 -22.40
CA ASP A 106 -4.87 -11.51 -22.46
C ASP A 106 -3.43 -11.44 -21.95
N SER A 107 -3.08 -12.39 -21.10
CA SER A 107 -1.73 -12.60 -20.58
C SER A 107 -1.44 -14.10 -20.50
N PRO A 108 -0.24 -14.57 -20.87
CA PRO A 108 0.16 -15.96 -20.67
C PRO A 108 0.13 -16.39 -19.19
N ASP A 109 0.42 -15.44 -18.29
CA ASP A 109 0.39 -15.62 -16.84
C ASP A 109 -0.01 -14.28 -16.20
N ALA A 110 -1.32 -14.05 -16.10
CA ALA A 110 -1.87 -12.79 -15.60
C ALA A 110 -1.43 -12.45 -14.16
N PRO A 111 -1.42 -13.41 -13.21
CA PRO A 111 -0.89 -13.15 -11.87
C PRO A 111 0.58 -12.73 -11.91
N LYS A 112 1.42 -13.45 -12.65
CA LYS A 112 2.85 -13.10 -12.75
C LYS A 112 3.07 -11.73 -13.40
N GLU A 113 2.43 -11.45 -14.53
CA GLU A 113 2.58 -10.15 -15.21
C GLU A 113 2.18 -9.00 -14.29
N THR A 114 1.06 -9.15 -13.56
CA THR A 114 0.58 -8.13 -12.63
C THR A 114 1.57 -7.87 -11.49
N ILE A 115 2.11 -8.94 -10.88
CA ILE A 115 3.11 -8.81 -9.80
C ILE A 115 4.43 -8.23 -10.32
N ASP A 116 4.90 -8.64 -11.50
CA ASP A 116 6.12 -8.10 -12.11
C ASP A 116 5.96 -6.59 -12.39
N LEU A 117 4.78 -6.15 -12.83
CA LEU A 117 4.45 -4.74 -13.04
C LEU A 117 4.46 -3.95 -11.72
N ALA A 118 3.83 -4.45 -10.66
CA ALA A 118 3.84 -3.80 -9.35
C ALA A 118 5.27 -3.74 -8.76
N ALA A 119 6.05 -4.81 -8.90
CA ALA A 119 7.45 -4.85 -8.50
C ALA A 119 8.31 -3.85 -9.30
N GLN A 120 8.01 -3.65 -10.58
CA GLN A 120 8.66 -2.63 -11.40
C GLN A 120 8.48 -1.22 -10.82
N LEU A 121 7.29 -0.90 -10.31
CA LEU A 121 7.01 0.40 -9.66
C LEU A 121 7.75 0.55 -8.34
N VAL A 122 7.78 -0.51 -7.51
CA VAL A 122 8.57 -0.56 -6.28
C VAL A 122 10.04 -0.27 -6.58
N ASN A 123 10.60 -0.92 -7.61
CA ASN A 123 12.00 -0.72 -8.03
C ASN A 123 12.28 0.70 -8.54
N GLN A 124 11.25 1.41 -9.04
CA GLN A 124 11.34 2.81 -9.46
C GLN A 124 11.08 3.80 -8.32
N GLY A 125 10.82 3.31 -7.10
CA GLY A 125 10.48 4.15 -5.95
C GLY A 125 9.09 4.78 -6.03
N VAL A 126 8.22 4.30 -6.94
CA VAL A 126 6.86 4.81 -7.10
C VAL A 126 6.00 4.33 -5.92
N PRO A 127 5.42 5.24 -5.11
CA PRO A 127 4.67 4.87 -3.90
C PRO A 127 3.50 3.91 -4.18
N GLY A 128 2.78 4.12 -5.29
CA GLY A 128 1.70 3.23 -5.75
C GLY A 128 2.11 1.76 -5.93
N GLY A 129 3.38 1.46 -6.28
CA GLY A 129 3.84 0.07 -6.39
C GLY A 129 3.82 -0.69 -5.06
N TYR A 130 4.15 -0.02 -3.96
CA TYR A 130 4.04 -0.61 -2.63
C TYR A 130 2.58 -0.85 -2.23
N TYR A 131 1.69 0.08 -2.59
CA TYR A 131 0.25 -0.09 -2.38
C TYR A 131 -0.29 -1.29 -3.18
N ASP A 132 0.09 -1.42 -4.45
CA ASP A 132 -0.32 -2.52 -5.33
C ASP A 132 0.12 -3.88 -4.77
N ILE A 133 1.41 -4.03 -4.39
CA ILE A 133 1.90 -5.27 -3.75
C ILE A 133 1.16 -5.57 -2.45
N GLY A 134 0.93 -4.55 -1.60
CA GLY A 134 0.12 -4.68 -0.40
C GLY A 134 -1.27 -5.24 -0.71
N HIS A 135 -1.94 -4.66 -1.70
CA HIS A 135 -3.27 -5.09 -2.13
C HIS A 135 -3.28 -6.55 -2.64
N TYR A 136 -2.29 -6.95 -3.44
CA TYR A 136 -2.19 -8.32 -3.94
C TYR A 136 -1.86 -9.34 -2.84
N LEU A 137 -1.08 -8.97 -1.82
CA LEU A 137 -0.87 -9.77 -0.61
C LEU A 137 -2.15 -9.92 0.23
N GLU A 138 -3.01 -8.92 0.30
CA GLU A 138 -4.32 -9.05 0.97
C GLU A 138 -5.25 -10.01 0.23
N LEU A 139 -5.23 -9.96 -1.11
CA LEU A 139 -6.10 -10.81 -1.94
C LEU A 139 -5.55 -12.22 -2.16
N GLY A 140 -4.23 -12.42 -2.03
CA GLY A 140 -3.57 -13.66 -2.47
C GLY A 140 -3.51 -13.81 -3.99
N TYR A 141 -3.45 -12.70 -4.74
CA TYR A 141 -3.40 -12.72 -6.20
C TYR A 141 -1.95 -12.72 -6.69
N GLY A 142 -1.47 -13.82 -7.27
CA GLY A 142 -0.07 -13.97 -7.71
C GLY A 142 0.96 -14.08 -6.57
N LEU A 143 0.56 -13.76 -5.35
CA LEU A 143 1.32 -13.90 -4.11
C LEU A 143 0.51 -14.75 -3.12
N THR A 144 1.19 -15.42 -2.19
CA THR A 144 0.51 -16.06 -1.06
C THR A 144 -0.11 -14.97 -0.18
N GLN A 145 -1.37 -15.17 0.21
CA GLN A 145 -2.07 -14.21 1.07
C GLN A 145 -1.32 -14.01 2.40
N ASP A 146 -1.00 -12.76 2.73
CA ASP A 146 -0.34 -12.37 3.98
C ASP A 146 -0.77 -10.96 4.36
N THR A 147 -1.73 -10.87 5.29
CA THR A 147 -2.33 -9.61 5.72
C THR A 147 -1.39 -8.77 6.59
N GLU A 148 -0.42 -9.39 7.28
CA GLU A 148 0.56 -8.66 8.08
C GLU A 148 1.60 -8.01 7.16
N MET A 149 2.10 -8.77 6.19
CA MET A 149 3.01 -8.24 5.19
C MET A 149 2.32 -7.16 4.35
N ALA A 150 1.07 -7.38 3.94
CA ALA A 150 0.28 -6.36 3.25
C ALA A 150 0.21 -5.04 4.03
N LEU A 151 -0.04 -5.08 5.35
CA LEU A 151 -0.09 -3.89 6.18
C LEU A 151 1.26 -3.15 6.23
N ARG A 152 2.39 -3.87 6.21
CA ARG A 152 3.74 -3.27 6.14
C ARG A 152 3.96 -2.57 4.81
N TYR A 153 3.54 -3.17 3.69
CA TYR A 153 3.59 -2.56 2.36
C TYR A 153 2.68 -1.33 2.27
N MET A 154 1.44 -1.41 2.77
CA MET A 154 0.52 -0.28 2.86
C MET A 154 1.11 0.86 3.69
N ARG A 155 1.74 0.54 4.84
CA ARG A 155 2.39 1.56 5.67
C ARG A 155 3.55 2.22 4.93
N LYS A 156 4.39 1.44 4.25
CA LYS A 156 5.49 1.98 3.44
C LYS A 156 4.99 2.89 2.32
N ALA A 157 3.92 2.51 1.62
CA ALA A 157 3.30 3.34 0.60
C ALA A 157 2.77 4.67 1.17
N ALA A 158 2.12 4.62 2.34
CA ALA A 158 1.61 5.80 3.03
C ALA A 158 2.72 6.76 3.47
N ASP A 159 3.82 6.23 4.01
CA ASP A 159 5.00 7.00 4.42
C ASP A 159 5.74 7.63 3.21
N LEU A 160 5.60 7.03 2.02
CA LEU A 160 6.09 7.57 0.74
C LEU A 160 5.08 8.49 0.03
N GLY A 161 3.92 8.72 0.65
CA GLY A 161 2.96 9.73 0.20
C GLY A 161 1.76 9.21 -0.59
N ASN A 162 1.65 7.90 -0.89
CA ASN A 162 0.51 7.36 -1.64
C ASN A 162 -0.81 7.64 -0.91
N ALA A 163 -1.72 8.38 -1.54
CA ALA A 163 -2.93 8.87 -0.89
C ALA A 163 -3.93 7.75 -0.54
N ASP A 164 -4.06 6.73 -1.40
CA ASP A 164 -4.89 5.54 -1.13
C ASP A 164 -4.36 4.76 0.09
N ALA A 165 -3.04 4.61 0.20
CA ALA A 165 -2.38 3.97 1.33
C ALA A 165 -2.51 4.79 2.62
N GLN A 166 -2.35 6.12 2.55
CA GLN A 166 -2.59 7.01 3.68
C GLN A 166 -4.03 6.86 4.20
N TYR A 167 -5.01 6.83 3.30
CA TYR A 167 -6.40 6.57 3.65
C TYR A 167 -6.59 5.18 4.27
N TYR A 168 -6.04 4.13 3.66
CA TYR A 168 -6.13 2.75 4.14
C TYR A 168 -5.56 2.61 5.56
N VAL A 169 -4.34 3.09 5.80
CA VAL A 169 -3.68 3.00 7.11
C VAL A 169 -4.43 3.83 8.14
N ALA A 170 -4.91 5.02 7.76
CA ALA A 170 -5.74 5.84 8.64
C ALA A 170 -7.01 5.10 9.09
N GLN A 171 -7.68 4.35 8.21
CA GLN A 171 -8.84 3.54 8.60
C GLN A 171 -8.51 2.48 9.66
N LYS A 172 -7.30 1.90 9.63
CA LYS A 172 -6.85 0.95 10.67
C LYS A 172 -6.56 1.66 12.00
N LEU A 173 -6.09 2.91 11.95
CA LEU A 173 -5.73 3.71 13.13
C LEU A 173 -6.91 4.49 13.74
N ALA A 174 -7.99 4.67 12.97
CA ALA A 174 -9.17 5.44 13.36
C ALA A 174 -9.92 4.97 14.61
N PRO A 175 -10.02 3.66 14.94
CA PRO A 175 -10.66 3.23 16.17
C PRO A 175 -10.07 3.92 17.40
N ILE A 176 -10.94 4.25 18.38
CA ILE A 176 -10.58 5.09 19.53
C ILE A 176 -9.41 4.52 20.35
N ASP A 177 -9.31 3.20 20.41
CA ASP A 177 -8.28 2.47 21.17
C ASP A 177 -6.95 2.32 20.42
N ASN A 178 -6.86 2.82 19.17
CA ASN A 178 -5.66 2.78 18.34
C ASN A 178 -4.95 4.14 18.33
N ALA A 179 -5.04 4.90 17.23
CA ALA A 179 -4.36 6.18 17.07
C ALA A 179 -5.19 7.19 16.24
N PRO A 180 -6.39 7.58 16.72
CA PRO A 180 -7.33 8.41 15.95
C PRO A 180 -6.75 9.78 15.56
N ALA A 181 -5.86 10.36 16.37
CA ALA A 181 -5.19 11.62 16.05
C ALA A 181 -4.25 11.49 14.83
N ILE A 182 -3.57 10.35 14.68
CA ILE A 182 -2.70 10.08 13.53
C ILE A 182 -3.55 9.73 12.31
N ALA A 183 -4.65 8.98 12.48
CA ALA A 183 -5.61 8.73 11.42
C ALA A 183 -6.12 10.03 10.80
N ARG A 184 -6.48 11.02 11.62
CA ARG A 184 -6.88 12.36 11.15
C ARG A 184 -5.78 13.06 10.34
N GLN A 185 -4.53 13.00 10.79
CA GLN A 185 -3.41 13.59 10.05
C GLN A 185 -3.21 12.92 8.69
N MET A 186 -3.31 11.59 8.64
CA MET A 186 -3.21 10.82 7.39
C MET A 186 -4.38 11.11 6.44
N TRP A 187 -5.61 11.22 6.95
CA TRP A 187 -6.75 11.62 6.13
C TRP A 187 -6.61 13.05 5.58
N GLN A 188 -6.10 13.99 6.39
CA GLN A 188 -5.81 15.35 5.93
C GLN A 188 -4.77 15.32 4.81
N CYS A 189 -3.66 14.59 4.99
CA CYS A 189 -2.62 14.48 3.96
C CYS A 189 -3.14 13.88 2.66
N ALA A 190 -3.97 12.84 2.72
CA ALA A 190 -4.61 12.26 1.53
C ALA A 190 -5.62 13.23 0.89
N ALA A 191 -6.41 13.94 1.70
CA ALA A 191 -7.38 14.93 1.22
C ALA A 191 -6.70 16.10 0.50
N ASP A 192 -5.55 16.56 1.00
CA ASP A 192 -4.76 17.64 0.39
C ASP A 192 -4.17 17.25 -0.98
N GLN A 193 -4.04 15.94 -1.23
CA GLN A 193 -3.68 15.36 -2.53
C GLN A 193 -4.89 15.13 -3.46
N GLY A 194 -6.11 15.50 -3.01
CA GLY A 194 -7.33 15.32 -3.78
C GLY A 194 -7.99 13.94 -3.64
N HIS A 195 -7.63 13.16 -2.61
CA HIS A 195 -8.27 11.87 -2.34
C HIS A 195 -9.65 12.07 -1.68
N GLY A 196 -10.70 11.95 -2.49
CA GLY A 196 -12.08 12.27 -2.13
C GLY A 196 -12.60 11.55 -0.89
N LYS A 197 -12.55 10.21 -0.87
CA LYS A 197 -13.02 9.43 0.29
C LYS A 197 -12.34 9.83 1.60
N ALA A 198 -11.06 10.21 1.55
CA ALA A 198 -10.31 10.65 2.72
C ALA A 198 -10.81 12.01 3.21
N ALA A 199 -11.03 12.95 2.28
CA ALA A 199 -11.62 14.25 2.58
C ALA A 199 -13.03 14.12 3.19
N ASN A 200 -13.86 13.21 2.67
CA ASN A 200 -15.19 12.96 3.22
C ASN A 200 -15.13 12.35 4.63
N THR A 201 -14.31 11.32 4.84
CA THR A 201 -14.11 10.71 6.17
C THR A 201 -13.55 11.72 7.18
N LEU A 202 -12.61 12.56 6.76
CA LEU A 202 -12.08 13.65 7.56
C LEU A 202 -13.17 14.65 7.94
N GLY A 203 -14.04 15.04 7.01
CA GLY A 203 -15.17 15.92 7.27
C GLY A 203 -16.10 15.39 8.35
N ILE A 204 -16.44 14.10 8.29
CA ILE A 204 -17.28 13.40 9.28
C ILE A 204 -16.59 13.33 10.65
N ASP A 205 -15.31 12.97 10.70
CA ASP A 205 -14.54 12.88 11.96
C ASP A 205 -14.43 14.25 12.66
N LEU A 206 -14.16 15.31 11.89
CA LEU A 206 -14.09 16.67 12.38
C LEU A 206 -15.45 17.18 12.84
N GLU A 207 -16.53 16.86 12.13
CA GLU A 207 -17.89 17.18 12.53
C GLU A 207 -18.27 16.52 13.86
N GLY A 208 -17.99 15.23 14.01
CA GLY A 208 -18.20 14.49 15.26
C GLY A 208 -17.37 15.06 16.42
N SER A 209 -16.19 15.60 16.10
CA SER A 209 -15.31 16.31 17.04
C SER A 209 -15.71 17.78 17.27
N LYS A 210 -16.79 18.27 16.63
CA LYS A 210 -17.27 19.66 16.67
C LYS A 210 -16.27 20.69 16.15
N LEU A 211 -15.35 20.27 15.29
CA LEU A 211 -14.38 21.12 14.57
C LEU A 211 -14.97 21.56 13.23
N TYR A 212 -16.01 22.40 13.32
CA TYR A 212 -16.87 22.74 12.19
C TYR A 212 -16.17 23.49 11.03
N PRO A 213 -15.30 24.49 11.28
CA PRO A 213 -14.57 25.16 10.19
C PRO A 213 -13.64 24.25 9.40
N GLU A 214 -12.99 23.30 10.08
CA GLU A 214 -12.17 22.27 9.45
C GLU A 214 -13.03 21.26 8.69
N SER A 215 -14.15 20.81 9.28
CA SER A 215 -15.09 19.89 8.65
C SER A 215 -15.65 20.44 7.33
N LEU A 216 -16.03 21.73 7.30
CA LEU A 216 -16.46 22.43 6.08
C LEU A 216 -15.41 22.38 4.98
N ARG A 217 -14.14 22.62 5.32
CA ARG A 217 -13.03 22.57 4.36
C ARG A 217 -12.82 21.16 3.83
N ALA A 218 -12.88 20.15 4.70
CA ALA A 218 -12.75 18.76 4.30
C ALA A 218 -13.89 18.29 3.38
N PHE A 219 -15.15 18.66 3.68
CA PHE A 219 -16.27 18.37 2.77
C PHE A 219 -16.16 19.12 1.43
N GLN A 220 -15.64 20.36 1.44
CA GLN A 220 -15.38 21.11 0.21
C GLN A 220 -14.32 20.40 -0.64
N GLN A 221 -13.22 19.93 -0.02
CA GLN A 221 -12.20 19.13 -0.69
C GLN A 221 -12.79 17.82 -1.25
N ALA A 222 -13.68 17.15 -0.52
CA ALA A 222 -14.36 15.95 -0.99
C ALA A 222 -15.22 16.22 -2.23
N ALA A 223 -16.03 17.28 -2.21
CA ALA A 223 -16.83 17.71 -3.36
C ALA A 223 -15.95 18.11 -4.56
N ALA A 224 -14.85 18.84 -4.32
CA ALA A 224 -13.86 19.18 -5.36
C ALA A 224 -13.26 17.93 -6.00
N ALA A 225 -12.98 16.92 -5.18
CA ALA A 225 -12.48 15.61 -5.59
C ALA A 225 -13.55 14.72 -6.22
N GLY A 226 -14.79 15.18 -6.39
CA GLY A 226 -15.85 14.40 -7.04
C GLY A 226 -16.52 13.37 -6.14
N GLU A 227 -16.51 13.54 -4.81
CA GLU A 227 -17.32 12.71 -3.92
C GLU A 227 -18.65 13.40 -3.63
N THR A 228 -19.74 12.77 -4.07
CA THR A 228 -21.11 13.29 -3.89
C THR A 228 -21.44 13.49 -2.41
N GLN A 229 -20.93 12.65 -1.51
CA GLN A 229 -21.21 12.73 -0.07
C GLN A 229 -20.70 14.04 0.54
N GLY A 230 -19.57 14.57 0.06
CA GLY A 230 -19.07 15.88 0.49
C GLY A 230 -19.99 17.02 0.06
N ALA A 231 -20.47 16.99 -1.19
CA ALA A 231 -21.42 17.97 -1.68
C ALA A 231 -22.76 17.87 -0.93
N PHE A 232 -23.23 16.66 -0.64
CA PHE A 232 -24.47 16.40 0.10
C PHE A 232 -24.39 16.89 1.56
N ALA A 233 -23.27 16.66 2.25
CA ALA A 233 -23.07 17.17 3.60
C ALA A 233 -23.15 18.72 3.64
N LEU A 234 -22.57 19.38 2.65
CA LEU A 234 -22.64 20.84 2.51
C LEU A 234 -24.04 21.33 2.09
N GLU A 235 -24.73 20.62 1.20
CA GLU A 235 -26.13 20.90 0.84
C GLU A 235 -27.02 20.96 2.09
N ILE A 236 -26.94 19.92 2.92
CA ILE A 236 -27.70 19.80 4.17
C ILE A 236 -27.23 20.85 5.18
N GLY A 237 -25.92 21.03 5.35
CA GLY A 237 -25.39 22.01 6.30
C GLY A 237 -25.90 23.44 6.08
N PHE A 238 -26.11 23.84 4.83
CA PHE A 238 -26.61 25.17 4.48
C PHE A 238 -28.15 25.26 4.37
N SER A 239 -28.92 24.17 4.49
CA SER A 239 -30.38 24.22 4.27
C SER A 239 -31.21 24.55 5.52
N TRP A 240 -30.73 24.30 6.74
CA TRP A 240 -31.52 24.37 7.97
C TRP A 240 -31.22 25.61 8.83
N GLU A 241 -32.17 25.96 9.70
CA GLU A 241 -32.01 27.01 10.72
C GLU A 241 -31.36 26.43 11.98
N ARG A 242 -30.51 27.21 12.66
CA ARG A 242 -29.65 26.75 13.78
C ARG A 242 -30.41 26.22 15.01
N GLU A 243 -31.73 26.36 15.05
CA GLU A 243 -32.58 25.94 16.16
C GLU A 243 -33.06 24.48 16.04
N ASP A 244 -32.83 23.82 14.90
CA ASP A 244 -33.17 22.41 14.72
C ASP A 244 -32.00 21.49 15.15
N THR A 245 -32.27 20.59 16.09
CA THR A 245 -31.34 19.54 16.53
C THR A 245 -31.20 18.47 15.44
N HIS A 246 -30.38 18.72 14.43
CA HIS A 246 -30.14 17.79 13.32
C HIS A 246 -28.75 17.14 13.30
N LEU A 247 -28.70 16.01 12.59
CA LEU A 247 -27.58 15.07 12.47
C LEU A 247 -26.31 15.65 11.82
N SER A 248 -26.37 16.79 11.13
CA SER A 248 -25.22 17.41 10.47
C SER A 248 -25.09 18.92 10.70
N ASN A 249 -24.98 19.33 11.96
CA ASN A 249 -24.68 20.73 12.27
C ASN A 249 -23.18 20.99 12.00
N ILE A 250 -22.86 21.50 10.80
CA ILE A 250 -21.50 21.92 10.43
C ILE A 250 -21.20 23.39 10.77
N GLY A 251 -21.91 23.98 11.74
CA GLY A 251 -21.61 25.29 12.33
C GLY A 251 -21.91 26.52 11.47
N VAL A 252 -22.52 26.35 10.29
CA VAL A 252 -22.85 27.46 9.37
C VAL A 252 -24.23 28.06 9.63
N ALA A 253 -24.50 29.22 9.04
CA ALA A 253 -25.85 29.77 8.96
C ALA A 253 -26.55 29.28 7.69
N LYS A 254 -27.89 29.22 7.73
CA LYS A 254 -28.72 28.91 6.57
C LYS A 254 -28.35 29.81 5.38
N ASP A 255 -28.07 29.18 4.25
CA ASP A 255 -27.78 29.85 2.98
C ASP A 255 -28.42 29.03 1.84
N PRO A 256 -29.66 29.34 1.46
CA PRO A 256 -30.41 28.55 0.47
C PRO A 256 -29.73 28.49 -0.91
N GLU A 257 -28.99 29.53 -1.31
CA GLU A 257 -28.29 29.53 -2.60
C GLU A 257 -27.03 28.67 -2.53
N ARG A 258 -26.28 28.64 -1.41
CA ARG A 258 -25.19 27.66 -1.23
C ARG A 258 -25.70 26.24 -1.26
N SER A 259 -26.76 25.96 -0.50
CA SER A 259 -27.40 24.65 -0.48
C SER A 259 -27.81 24.23 -1.91
N ARG A 260 -28.44 25.13 -2.67
CA ARG A 260 -28.78 24.89 -4.09
C ARG A 260 -27.54 24.62 -4.96
N ARG A 261 -26.44 25.37 -4.81
CA ARG A 261 -25.21 25.14 -5.61
C ARG A 261 -24.57 23.79 -5.28
N TYR A 262 -24.49 23.40 -4.01
CA TYR A 262 -24.00 22.08 -3.62
C TYR A 262 -24.87 20.94 -4.14
N LYS A 263 -26.20 21.10 -4.12
CA LYS A 263 -27.12 20.16 -4.77
C LYS A 263 -26.82 19.96 -6.26
N LEU A 264 -26.55 21.07 -6.98
CA LEU A 264 -26.19 21.02 -8.40
C LEU A 264 -24.82 20.37 -8.62
N ILE A 265 -23.85 20.63 -7.73
CA ILE A 265 -22.54 19.95 -7.74
C ILE A 265 -22.72 18.43 -7.53
N GLY A 266 -23.47 18.00 -6.52
CA GLY A 266 -23.73 16.58 -6.27
C GLY A 266 -24.40 15.90 -7.47
N LYS A 267 -25.42 16.55 -8.06
CA LYS A 267 -26.06 16.05 -9.29
C LYS A 267 -25.08 15.96 -10.46
N PHE A 268 -24.19 16.95 -10.63
CA PHE A 268 -23.16 16.93 -11.66
C PHE A 268 -22.21 15.74 -11.49
N ILE A 269 -21.76 15.49 -10.25
CA ILE A 269 -20.91 14.36 -9.90
C ILE A 269 -21.63 13.05 -10.23
N ASP A 270 -22.84 12.83 -9.70
CA ASP A 270 -23.61 11.59 -9.92
C ASP A 270 -23.89 11.31 -11.40
N THR A 271 -24.23 12.35 -12.17
CA THR A 271 -24.51 12.21 -13.62
C THR A 271 -23.27 11.77 -14.39
N ASN A 272 -22.07 12.05 -13.87
CA ASN A 272 -20.80 11.80 -14.54
C ASN A 272 -19.93 10.75 -13.83
N ASP A 273 -20.41 10.07 -12.79
CA ASP A 273 -19.63 9.18 -11.89
C ASP A 273 -18.71 8.21 -12.64
N GLY A 274 -19.23 7.55 -13.69
CA GLY A 274 -18.47 6.63 -14.55
C GLY A 274 -17.32 7.27 -15.37
N ARG A 275 -17.14 8.58 -15.30
CA ARG A 275 -16.08 9.35 -15.98
C ARG A 275 -15.09 9.99 -15.01
N ASN A 276 -15.19 9.68 -13.71
CA ASN A 276 -14.38 10.25 -12.63
C ASN A 276 -14.41 11.79 -12.65
N PRO A 277 -15.60 12.39 -12.41
CA PRO A 277 -15.78 13.84 -12.48
C PRO A 277 -15.02 14.53 -11.34
N LYS A 278 -14.56 15.76 -11.59
CA LYS A 278 -13.92 16.62 -10.59
C LYS A 278 -14.52 18.01 -10.68
N VAL A 279 -14.44 18.78 -9.61
CA VAL A 279 -14.94 20.16 -9.53
C VAL A 279 -13.78 21.09 -9.12
N PRO A 280 -12.76 21.26 -9.98
CA PRO A 280 -11.56 22.03 -9.63
C PRO A 280 -11.83 23.53 -9.43
N ASP A 281 -12.96 24.01 -9.94
CA ASP A 281 -13.45 25.38 -9.84
C ASP A 281 -14.47 25.57 -8.69
N ILE A 282 -14.59 24.63 -7.76
CA ILE A 282 -15.60 24.67 -6.69
C ILE A 282 -15.56 25.97 -5.88
N ASP A 283 -14.39 26.53 -5.60
CA ASP A 283 -14.27 27.80 -4.85
C ASP A 283 -14.63 29.03 -5.70
N LYS A 284 -14.64 28.90 -7.03
CA LYS A 284 -15.19 29.91 -7.94
C LYS A 284 -16.71 29.77 -8.08
N ILE A 285 -17.27 28.60 -7.77
CA ILE A 285 -18.71 28.33 -7.81
C ILE A 285 -19.36 28.65 -6.46
N VAL A 286 -18.80 28.17 -5.36
CA VAL A 286 -19.35 28.22 -4.01
C VAL A 286 -18.23 28.33 -2.97
N PRO A 287 -17.54 29.49 -2.88
CA PRO A 287 -16.48 29.67 -1.88
C PRO A 287 -17.07 29.60 -0.46
N LEU A 288 -16.37 28.95 0.46
CA LEU A 288 -16.83 28.81 1.85
C LEU A 288 -17.01 30.19 2.54
N PRO A 289 -17.94 30.31 3.51
CA PRO A 289 -18.07 31.50 4.34
C PRO A 289 -16.73 31.88 5.01
N PRO A 290 -16.45 33.18 5.22
CA PRO A 290 -17.36 34.32 5.09
C PRO A 290 -17.42 34.94 3.67
N ALA A 291 -16.77 34.35 2.67
CA ALA A 291 -16.78 34.89 1.31
C ALA A 291 -18.21 35.00 0.76
N LYS A 292 -18.51 36.04 -0.01
CA LYS A 292 -19.81 36.17 -0.71
C LYS A 292 -19.82 35.26 -1.94
N LEU A 293 -21.01 34.78 -2.30
CA LEU A 293 -21.18 34.01 -3.53
C LEU A 293 -20.88 34.87 -4.77
N PRO A 294 -19.99 34.41 -5.67
CA PRO A 294 -19.78 35.09 -6.94
C PRO A 294 -20.93 34.81 -7.91
N PRO A 295 -21.06 35.63 -8.98
CA PRO A 295 -21.87 35.25 -10.14
C PRO A 295 -21.39 33.90 -10.70
N TRP A 296 -22.32 33.04 -11.08
CA TRP A 296 -22.04 31.73 -11.65
C TRP A 296 -23.04 31.46 -12.78
N ASP A 297 -22.54 30.98 -13.91
CA ASP A 297 -23.29 30.71 -15.14
C ASP A 297 -24.00 29.34 -15.14
N GLY A 298 -23.83 28.55 -14.07
CA GLY A 298 -24.41 27.21 -13.96
C GLY A 298 -23.59 26.12 -14.64
N THR A 299 -22.37 26.41 -15.09
CA THR A 299 -21.50 25.46 -15.81
C THR A 299 -20.31 25.03 -14.96
N PHE A 300 -19.73 23.87 -15.28
CA PHE A 300 -18.55 23.34 -14.60
C PHE A 300 -17.32 23.37 -15.51
N GLN A 301 -16.14 23.73 -14.98
CA GLN A 301 -14.90 23.71 -15.74
C GLN A 301 -14.63 22.34 -16.37
N TRP A 302 -14.93 21.25 -15.65
CA TRP A 302 -14.77 19.89 -16.16
C TRP A 302 -15.57 19.64 -17.45
N GLU A 303 -16.80 20.15 -17.56
CA GLU A 303 -17.60 19.98 -18.79
C GLU A 303 -17.00 20.76 -19.96
N LYS A 304 -16.50 21.98 -19.69
CA LYS A 304 -15.80 22.81 -20.67
C LYS A 304 -14.53 22.11 -21.17
N ASP A 305 -13.75 21.53 -20.26
CA ASP A 305 -12.53 20.80 -20.59
C ASP A 305 -12.82 19.56 -21.44
N GLN A 306 -13.90 18.84 -21.13
CA GLN A 306 -14.31 17.65 -21.89
C GLN A 306 -14.83 18.01 -23.28
N ALA A 307 -15.54 19.13 -23.41
CA ALA A 307 -16.00 19.64 -24.71
C ALA A 307 -14.84 20.17 -25.58
N ALA A 308 -13.80 20.72 -24.95
CA ALA A 308 -12.61 21.23 -25.64
C ALA A 308 -11.53 20.16 -25.92
N ALA A 309 -11.68 18.94 -25.38
CA ALA A 309 -10.67 17.90 -25.47
C ALA A 309 -10.45 17.43 -26.93
N VAL A 310 -9.23 17.62 -27.43
CA VAL A 310 -8.81 17.11 -28.74
C VAL A 310 -8.31 15.66 -28.58
N PRO A 311 -8.77 14.70 -29.41
CA PRO A 311 -8.26 13.33 -29.38
C PRO A 311 -6.74 13.30 -29.60
N PRO A 312 -5.99 12.51 -28.81
CA PRO A 312 -4.57 12.35 -29.04
C PRO A 312 -4.33 11.70 -30.42
N GLN A 313 -3.25 12.10 -31.09
CA GLN A 313 -2.84 11.48 -32.34
C GLN A 313 -2.43 10.03 -32.09
N LYS A 314 -2.80 9.14 -33.02
CA LYS A 314 -2.33 7.74 -32.98
C LYS A 314 -0.80 7.72 -33.07
N PRO A 315 -0.10 7.03 -32.15
CA PRO A 315 1.34 6.79 -32.25
C PRO A 315 1.67 6.11 -33.59
N SER A 316 2.75 6.55 -34.25
CA SER A 316 3.16 5.96 -35.53
C SER A 316 3.66 4.53 -35.34
N ASP A 317 3.55 3.72 -36.40
CA ASP A 317 4.00 2.33 -36.33
C ASP A 317 5.53 2.26 -36.12
N GLU A 318 6.30 3.22 -36.68
CA GLU A 318 7.75 3.33 -36.45
C GLU A 318 8.09 3.64 -34.99
N LEU A 319 7.28 4.47 -34.33
CA LEU A 319 7.46 4.78 -32.91
C LEU A 319 7.23 3.53 -32.06
N ILE A 320 6.15 2.79 -32.34
CA ILE A 320 5.80 1.55 -31.63
C ILE A 320 6.91 0.51 -31.85
N GLU A 321 7.34 0.28 -33.08
CA GLU A 321 8.41 -0.65 -33.42
C GLU A 321 9.73 -0.29 -32.70
N ARG A 322 10.12 0.99 -32.71
CA ARG A 322 11.35 1.43 -32.04
C ARG A 322 11.29 1.21 -30.53
N LEU A 323 10.20 1.62 -29.88
CA LEU A 323 10.05 1.49 -28.43
C LEU A 323 9.95 0.03 -28.00
N SER A 324 9.23 -0.81 -28.74
CA SER A 324 9.14 -2.25 -28.48
C SER A 324 10.49 -2.94 -28.66
N LYS A 325 11.22 -2.65 -29.75
CA LYS A 325 12.55 -3.21 -30.00
C LYS A 325 13.54 -2.85 -28.89
N ALA A 326 13.50 -1.60 -28.40
CA ALA A 326 14.37 -1.14 -27.32
C ALA A 326 14.15 -1.89 -25.98
N LYS A 327 13.00 -2.54 -25.81
CA LYS A 327 12.63 -3.30 -24.60
C LYS A 327 12.43 -4.80 -24.87
N HIS A 328 12.81 -5.28 -26.07
CA HIS A 328 12.62 -6.67 -26.50
C HIS A 328 11.16 -7.16 -26.40
N LEU A 329 10.22 -6.30 -26.80
CA LEU A 329 8.79 -6.58 -26.80
C LEU A 329 8.29 -6.85 -28.24
N ASP A 330 7.24 -7.66 -28.35
CA ASP A 330 6.46 -7.79 -29.57
C ASP A 330 5.70 -6.47 -29.83
N PRO A 331 5.92 -5.80 -30.98
CA PRO A 331 5.23 -4.56 -31.28
C PRO A 331 3.72 -4.72 -31.39
N ALA A 332 3.17 -5.90 -31.70
CA ALA A 332 1.72 -6.12 -31.86
C ALA A 332 0.98 -6.32 -30.54
N THR A 333 1.62 -6.94 -29.54
CA THR A 333 0.99 -7.30 -28.26
C THR A 333 1.57 -6.54 -27.06
N GLY A 334 2.77 -5.98 -27.20
CA GLY A 334 3.56 -5.41 -26.11
C GLY A 334 4.15 -6.45 -25.16
N LEU A 335 3.95 -7.74 -25.41
CA LEU A 335 4.47 -8.81 -24.56
C LEU A 335 5.98 -9.02 -24.79
N PRO A 336 6.74 -9.47 -23.77
CA PRO A 336 8.14 -9.84 -23.96
C PRO A 336 8.32 -10.92 -25.02
N LEU A 337 9.27 -10.73 -25.93
CA LEU A 337 9.69 -11.77 -26.87
C LEU A 337 10.51 -12.83 -26.13
N ALA A 338 10.32 -14.11 -26.49
CA ALA A 338 11.18 -15.18 -25.99
C ALA A 338 12.65 -14.85 -26.32
N LYS A 339 13.55 -15.01 -25.32
CA LYS A 339 14.98 -14.82 -25.55
C LYS A 339 15.43 -15.76 -26.69
N PRO A 340 16.23 -15.30 -27.67
CA PRO A 340 16.85 -16.20 -28.63
C PRO A 340 17.69 -17.23 -27.88
N GLU A 341 17.64 -18.49 -28.30
CA GLU A 341 18.36 -19.64 -27.69
C GLU A 341 19.88 -19.40 -27.51
N GLN A 342 20.45 -18.41 -28.19
CA GLN A 342 21.86 -18.01 -28.08
C GLN A 342 22.17 -17.24 -26.78
N VAL A 343 21.20 -16.61 -26.12
CA VAL A 343 21.38 -16.03 -24.78
C VAL A 343 21.26 -17.11 -23.69
N ALA A 344 20.56 -18.21 -23.95
CA ALA A 344 20.57 -19.36 -23.05
C ALA A 344 21.97 -19.98 -22.94
N GLN A 345 22.84 -19.81 -23.96
CA GLN A 345 24.23 -20.27 -23.91
C GLN A 345 25.19 -19.28 -23.22
N MET A 346 24.88 -17.97 -23.20
CA MET A 346 25.65 -16.99 -22.40
C MET A 346 25.15 -16.88 -20.95
N GLU A 347 23.89 -17.21 -20.67
CA GLU A 347 23.39 -17.39 -19.30
C GLU A 347 23.78 -18.76 -18.69
N THR A 348 24.30 -19.71 -19.48
CA THR A 348 24.94 -20.93 -18.94
C THR A 348 26.39 -20.74 -18.48
N GLU A 349 26.96 -19.55 -18.62
CA GLU A 349 28.22 -19.17 -17.94
C GLU A 349 28.03 -18.06 -16.90
N ALA A 350 26.80 -17.61 -16.66
CA ALA A 350 26.45 -16.95 -15.41
C ALA A 350 26.04 -18.05 -14.43
N THR A 351 26.89 -18.31 -13.43
CA THR A 351 26.57 -19.21 -12.33
C THR A 351 25.16 -18.87 -11.83
N PRO A 352 24.22 -19.83 -11.74
CA PRO A 352 22.92 -19.54 -11.15
C PRO A 352 23.17 -18.89 -9.78
N PRO A 353 22.45 -17.81 -9.41
CA PRO A 353 22.58 -17.27 -8.06
C PRO A 353 22.41 -18.46 -7.11
N PRO A 354 23.35 -18.65 -6.17
CA PRO A 354 23.43 -19.89 -5.40
C PRO A 354 22.06 -20.17 -4.80
N ALA A 355 21.56 -21.39 -5.01
CA ALA A 355 20.25 -21.81 -4.52
C ALA A 355 20.11 -21.36 -3.05
N ARG A 356 19.21 -20.40 -2.82
CA ARG A 356 18.99 -19.85 -1.48
C ARG A 356 18.61 -21.01 -0.56
N LEU A 357 19.33 -21.13 0.55
CA LEU A 357 19.03 -22.17 1.54
C LEU A 357 17.63 -21.93 2.13
N PRO A 358 16.81 -22.98 2.32
CA PRO A 358 15.46 -22.81 2.84
C PRO A 358 15.49 -22.15 4.22
N LEU A 359 14.51 -21.28 4.47
CA LEU A 359 14.29 -20.73 5.81
C LEU A 359 14.14 -21.88 6.82
N GLY A 360 14.83 -21.75 7.93
CA GLY A 360 14.97 -22.79 8.93
C GLY A 360 16.21 -23.66 8.82
N THR A 361 17.08 -23.43 7.83
CA THR A 361 18.41 -24.05 7.78
C THR A 361 19.22 -23.73 9.03
N ILE A 362 19.91 -24.74 9.59
CA ILE A 362 20.69 -24.62 10.83
C ILE A 362 22.19 -24.70 10.52
N ALA A 363 22.96 -23.76 11.08
CA ALA A 363 24.42 -23.77 11.08
C ALA A 363 24.95 -23.59 12.52
N ARG A 364 26.18 -24.00 12.82
CA ARG A 364 26.71 -23.99 14.19
C ARG A 364 27.81 -22.95 14.35
N THR A 365 28.03 -22.57 15.60
CA THR A 365 29.19 -21.75 15.97
C THR A 365 30.49 -22.36 15.44
N GLY A 366 31.31 -21.53 14.81
CA GLY A 366 32.57 -21.92 14.17
C GLY A 366 32.44 -22.28 12.69
N ASP A 367 31.24 -22.58 12.19
CA ASP A 367 31.00 -22.83 10.76
C ASP A 367 31.06 -21.52 9.97
N SER A 368 31.47 -21.59 8.70
CA SER A 368 31.25 -20.51 7.74
C SER A 368 29.75 -20.39 7.43
N CYS A 369 29.19 -19.20 7.55
CA CYS A 369 27.78 -18.92 7.30
C CYS A 369 27.42 -19.35 5.87
N PRO A 370 26.43 -20.24 5.68
CA PRO A 370 26.22 -20.86 4.38
C PRO A 370 25.37 -20.01 3.43
N GLN A 371 24.69 -18.97 3.95
CA GLN A 371 23.77 -18.11 3.18
C GLN A 371 23.71 -16.70 3.81
N ASP A 372 23.74 -15.67 2.95
CA ASP A 372 23.45 -14.29 3.35
C ASP A 372 22.06 -14.23 3.96
N GLY A 373 22.00 -13.87 5.23
CA GLY A 373 20.72 -13.88 5.92
C GLY A 373 20.70 -13.29 7.30
N VAL A 374 19.48 -13.20 7.80
CA VAL A 374 19.14 -12.94 9.18
C VAL A 374 19.05 -14.31 9.87
N TRP A 375 19.86 -14.52 10.90
CA TRP A 375 19.99 -15.78 11.61
C TRP A 375 19.62 -15.62 13.08
N CYS A 376 18.78 -16.53 13.57
CA CYS A 376 18.29 -16.55 14.94
C CYS A 376 18.89 -17.69 15.75
N VAL A 377 19.30 -17.44 17.00
CA VAL A 377 19.87 -18.46 17.89
C VAL A 377 18.77 -19.41 18.37
N SER A 378 19.00 -20.72 18.20
CA SER A 378 18.18 -21.76 18.80
C SER A 378 18.73 -22.12 20.18
N LEU A 379 18.11 -21.58 21.24
CA LEU A 379 18.47 -21.88 22.63
C LEU A 379 17.56 -22.96 23.25
N ALA A 380 18.07 -23.70 24.25
CA ALA A 380 17.24 -24.62 25.02
C ALA A 380 16.20 -23.86 25.88
N LYS A 381 15.13 -24.57 26.24
CA LYS A 381 13.95 -24.02 26.95
C LYS A 381 14.36 -23.34 28.26
N GLY A 382 14.16 -22.02 28.35
CA GLY A 382 14.41 -21.20 29.55
C GLY A 382 15.58 -20.22 29.46
N MET A 383 16.29 -20.14 28.33
CA MET A 383 17.35 -19.15 28.10
C MET A 383 16.87 -17.96 27.28
N VAL A 384 17.42 -16.76 27.55
CA VAL A 384 17.12 -15.50 26.85
C VAL A 384 18.42 -14.91 26.33
N ALA A 385 18.46 -14.51 25.06
CA ALA A 385 19.56 -13.75 24.48
C ALA A 385 19.05 -12.83 23.36
N ASP A 386 19.80 -11.78 23.01
CA ASP A 386 19.59 -11.01 21.78
C ASP A 386 19.84 -11.95 20.58
N ALA A 387 18.74 -12.53 20.12
CA ALA A 387 18.78 -13.80 19.41
C ALA A 387 18.93 -13.66 17.90
N GLU A 388 18.84 -12.46 17.32
CA GLU A 388 18.88 -12.27 15.86
C GLU A 388 20.11 -11.48 15.42
N ARG A 389 20.84 -12.00 14.42
CA ARG A 389 22.01 -11.34 13.83
C ARG A 389 22.05 -11.50 12.32
N ARG A 390 22.60 -10.50 11.65
CA ARG A 390 22.82 -10.47 10.20
C ARG A 390 24.20 -11.04 9.88
N PHE A 391 24.26 -12.07 9.05
CA PHE A 391 25.53 -12.68 8.61
C PHE A 391 25.61 -12.72 7.09
N PRO A 392 26.66 -12.13 6.51
CA PRO A 392 27.06 -12.42 5.14
C PRO A 392 27.53 -13.87 4.99
N LYS A 393 27.27 -14.48 3.84
CA LYS A 393 27.77 -15.82 3.49
C LYS A 393 29.30 -15.85 3.59
N GLY A 394 29.84 -16.92 4.16
CA GLY A 394 31.26 -17.13 4.42
C GLY A 394 31.74 -16.62 5.79
N THR A 395 30.98 -15.75 6.46
CA THR A 395 31.34 -15.23 7.80
C THR A 395 31.36 -16.33 8.83
N GLN A 396 32.39 -16.41 9.67
CA GLN A 396 32.44 -17.41 10.73
C GLN A 396 31.39 -17.12 11.80
N LEU A 397 30.51 -18.08 12.07
CA LEU A 397 29.42 -17.90 13.01
C LEU A 397 29.95 -17.83 14.45
N PRO A 398 29.63 -16.77 15.20
CA PRO A 398 30.24 -16.52 16.51
C PRO A 398 29.61 -17.40 17.61
N THR A 399 30.35 -17.57 18.70
CA THR A 399 29.80 -18.00 19.99
C THR A 399 28.85 -16.93 20.52
N LEU A 400 27.91 -17.35 21.38
CA LEU A 400 27.03 -16.42 22.06
C LEU A 400 27.39 -16.37 23.54
N THR A 401 27.60 -15.15 24.03
CA THR A 401 27.66 -14.89 25.47
C THR A 401 26.24 -14.76 25.98
N ILE A 402 25.83 -15.70 26.82
CA ILE A 402 24.54 -15.66 27.52
C ILE A 402 24.77 -15.30 28.99
N TYR A 403 23.74 -14.72 29.59
CA TYR A 403 23.75 -14.31 30.99
C TYR A 403 22.92 -15.30 31.81
N GLU A 404 23.58 -16.12 32.62
CA GLU A 404 22.92 -17.09 33.50
C GLU A 404 22.79 -16.51 34.91
N PRO A 405 21.61 -16.60 35.55
CA PRO A 405 21.49 -16.23 36.95
C PRO A 405 22.23 -17.24 37.84
N TYR A 406 22.93 -16.74 38.86
CA TYR A 406 23.44 -17.55 39.95
C TYR A 406 22.32 -18.24 40.71
N ARG A 407 22.62 -19.41 41.29
CA ARG A 407 21.67 -20.28 42.00
C ARG A 407 20.89 -19.58 43.13
N PHE A 408 21.45 -18.51 43.70
CA PHE A 408 20.79 -17.70 44.73
C PHE A 408 20.62 -16.26 44.23
N GLU A 409 19.39 -15.73 44.25
CA GLU A 409 19.07 -14.40 43.69
C GLU A 409 19.90 -13.25 44.25
N TRP A 410 20.26 -13.29 45.54
CA TRP A 410 21.05 -12.23 46.17
C TRP A 410 22.42 -12.05 45.49
N MET A 411 22.96 -13.11 44.90
CA MET A 411 24.23 -13.06 44.17
C MET A 411 24.09 -12.29 42.85
N ASN A 412 22.96 -12.42 42.15
CA ASN A 412 22.68 -11.66 40.92
C ASN A 412 22.63 -10.15 41.19
N ARG A 413 22.17 -9.76 42.39
CA ARG A 413 22.05 -8.36 42.81
C ARG A 413 23.40 -7.71 43.14
N TRP A 414 24.41 -8.50 43.51
CA TRP A 414 25.72 -7.99 43.92
C TRP A 414 26.83 -8.22 42.89
N PHE A 415 26.77 -9.32 42.14
CA PHE A 415 27.80 -9.69 41.16
C PHE A 415 27.33 -9.56 39.71
N GLY A 416 26.07 -9.18 39.49
CA GLY A 416 25.44 -9.28 38.18
C GLY A 416 25.15 -10.73 37.80
N MET A 417 24.75 -10.96 36.53
CA MET A 417 24.55 -12.31 36.00
C MET A 417 25.88 -12.90 35.54
N ARG A 418 25.99 -14.23 35.60
CA ARG A 418 27.18 -14.94 35.13
C ARG A 418 27.21 -14.93 33.60
N GLU A 419 28.25 -14.35 33.03
CA GLU A 419 28.53 -14.45 31.59
C GLU A 419 29.08 -15.83 31.26
N VAL A 420 28.41 -16.54 30.37
CA VAL A 420 28.85 -17.84 29.86
C VAL A 420 28.86 -17.78 28.35
N THR A 421 30.03 -18.01 27.75
CA THR A 421 30.17 -18.08 26.29
C THR A 421 30.01 -19.53 25.86
N LEU A 422 28.98 -19.81 25.06
CA LEU A 422 28.63 -21.17 24.64
C LEU A 422 28.58 -21.27 23.12
N PRO A 423 28.89 -22.46 22.56
CA PRO A 423 28.57 -22.75 21.16
C PRO A 423 27.06 -22.90 21.01
N VAL A 424 26.51 -22.23 20.00
CA VAL A 424 25.07 -22.22 19.70
C VAL A 424 24.78 -22.65 18.25
N ALA A 425 23.54 -23.05 18.01
CA ALA A 425 23.00 -23.28 16.68
C ALA A 425 22.26 -22.02 16.19
N TRP A 426 22.59 -21.59 14.99
CA TRP A 426 22.00 -20.46 14.29
C TRP A 426 21.02 -20.99 13.25
N LYS A 427 19.80 -20.45 13.20
CA LYS A 427 18.73 -20.83 12.28
C LYS A 427 18.43 -19.67 11.33
N LEU A 428 18.45 -19.90 10.03
CA LEU A 428 18.11 -18.89 9.02
C LEU A 428 16.62 -18.51 9.14
N VAL A 429 16.32 -17.23 9.30
CA VAL A 429 14.93 -16.72 9.45
C VAL A 429 14.55 -15.65 8.43
N GLY A 430 15.51 -15.08 7.70
CA GLY A 430 15.27 -14.15 6.60
C GLY A 430 16.51 -13.93 5.74
N TYR A 431 16.39 -13.26 4.59
CA TYR A 431 17.51 -12.94 3.70
C TYR A 431 17.91 -11.47 3.83
N LEU A 432 19.19 -11.13 3.60
CA LEU A 432 19.68 -9.75 3.77
C LEU A 432 19.17 -8.78 2.70
N ASP A 433 18.74 -9.28 1.54
CA ASP A 433 18.19 -8.47 0.45
C ASP A 433 16.75 -8.00 0.71
N GLU A 434 16.13 -8.44 1.82
CA GLU A 434 14.71 -8.27 2.14
C GLU A 434 14.49 -7.67 3.55
N ALA A 435 15.53 -7.14 4.23
CA ALA A 435 15.47 -6.73 5.66
C ALA A 435 16.17 -5.42 6.04
#